data_AF-A0A7M2Y8P7-F1
#
_entry.id   AF-A0A7M2Y8P7-F1
#
_cell.length_a   1.000
_cell.length_b   1.000
_cell.length_c   1.000
_cell.angle_alpha   90.00
_cell.angle_beta   90.00
_cell.angle_gamma   90.00
#
_symmetry.space_group_name_H-M   'P 1'
#
loop_
_entity.id
_entity.type
_entity.pdbx_description
1 polymer ?
#
loop_
_entity_poly.entity_id
_entity_poly.type
_entity_poly.pdbx_seq_one_letter_code
_entity_poly.pdbx_strand_id
1 'polypeptide(L)'
;MKKDNLLKKTEVLAKAIAMLAPLYHDKNLDESQRGLLETLIGAGIWYLPNSKVLFSGKISKAALEEIKIDSKVKLVQEHGFPRKVAGNKLFNEHLIQIIKDTDALCNLFLEKFGRYNLVLKEENLQLKKYQKTALFVSEDEAYKLAGIELVDLADEHFNFPQLKKYMIKEIEIIESEEMEDFDTKEEQKTTTLPKKSSLQMDENKVEKVMDRKIFNLSENDKNAAQQYKRFIQFVIDNFSHRLEENETLKKYFTRDQLDDVLGAARNYDRVKSHEDYFYSNHLGKKEQQVRIKRIANELQIELVA
;
A
#
# COMPACT_ATOMS: atom_id res chain seq x y z
N MET A 1 2.25 -8.92 9.82
CA MET A 1 2.21 -7.52 9.32
C MET A 1 3.44 -6.80 9.87
N LYS A 2 4.16 -5.98 9.10
CA LYS A 2 5.21 -5.14 9.72
C LYS A 2 4.53 -3.99 10.45
N LYS A 3 4.52 -4.02 11.79
CA LYS A 3 3.86 -3.02 12.65
C LYS A 3 4.26 -1.60 12.27
N ASP A 4 5.56 -1.37 12.05
CA ASP A 4 6.11 -0.08 11.64
C ASP A 4 5.53 0.45 10.32
N ASN A 5 5.22 -0.42 9.37
CA ASN A 5 4.64 0.00 8.09
C ASN A 5 3.16 0.36 8.23
N LEU A 6 2.42 -0.31 9.12
CA LEU A 6 1.06 0.09 9.43
C LEU A 6 1.08 1.47 10.12
N LEU A 7 1.89 1.62 11.18
CA LEU A 7 2.02 2.87 11.95
C LEU A 7 2.37 4.07 11.05
N LYS A 8 3.39 3.94 10.19
CA LYS A 8 3.77 5.01 9.25
C LYS A 8 2.63 5.41 8.31
N LYS A 9 1.88 4.42 7.80
CA LYS A 9 0.78 4.70 6.87
C LYS A 9 -0.44 5.30 7.58
N THR A 10 -0.77 4.82 8.78
CA THR A 10 -1.85 5.38 9.60
C THR A 10 -1.51 6.79 10.04
N GLU A 11 -0.25 7.09 10.38
CA GLU A 11 0.18 8.44 10.73
C GLU A 11 -0.03 9.43 9.58
N VAL A 12 0.38 9.06 8.36
CA VAL A 12 0.16 9.90 7.16
C VAL A 12 -1.33 10.10 6.89
N LEU A 13 -2.13 9.04 6.99
CA LEU A 13 -3.57 9.14 6.76
C LEU A 13 -4.26 9.97 7.84
N ALA A 14 -3.85 9.87 9.10
CA ALA A 14 -4.35 10.69 10.21
C ALA A 14 -4.07 12.18 9.97
N LYS A 15 -2.84 12.52 9.54
CA LYS A 15 -2.47 13.88 9.15
C LYS A 15 -3.33 14.38 7.98
N ALA A 16 -3.56 13.56 6.97
CA ALA A 16 -4.42 13.91 5.84
C ALA A 16 -5.86 14.18 6.27
N ILE A 17 -6.43 13.35 7.16
CA ILE A 17 -7.77 13.56 7.73
C ILE A 17 -7.83 14.91 8.47
N ALA A 18 -6.85 15.18 9.34
CA ALA A 18 -6.79 16.43 10.11
C ALA A 18 -6.70 17.67 9.19
N MET A 19 -5.89 17.59 8.13
CA MET A 19 -5.73 18.68 7.16
C MET A 19 -6.97 18.90 6.28
N LEU A 20 -7.70 17.84 5.94
CA LEU A 20 -8.90 17.93 5.11
C LEU A 20 -10.16 18.25 5.91
N ALA A 21 -10.13 18.09 7.23
CA ALA A 21 -11.30 18.33 8.08
C ALA A 21 -11.89 19.75 7.97
N PRO A 22 -11.10 20.84 7.92
CA PRO A 22 -11.67 22.18 7.70
C PRO A 22 -12.44 22.30 6.38
N LEU A 23 -11.93 21.70 5.32
CA LEU A 23 -12.61 21.66 4.01
C LEU A 23 -13.89 20.83 4.09
N TYR A 24 -13.83 19.65 4.71
CA TYR A 24 -15.00 18.76 4.86
C TYR A 24 -16.16 19.44 5.61
N HIS A 25 -15.84 20.23 6.63
CA HIS A 25 -16.80 20.97 7.46
C HIS A 25 -17.14 22.37 6.92
N ASP A 26 -16.65 22.74 5.73
CA ASP A 26 -17.04 23.98 5.06
C ASP A 26 -18.51 23.90 4.64
N LYS A 27 -19.28 24.92 5.06
CA LYS A 27 -20.72 25.04 4.76
C LYS A 27 -21.00 25.24 3.26
N ASN A 28 -20.00 25.64 2.48
CA ASN A 28 -20.13 25.85 1.04
C ASN A 28 -20.03 24.56 0.23
N LEU A 29 -19.61 23.43 0.83
CA LEU A 29 -19.62 22.15 0.14
C LEU A 29 -21.04 21.59 0.02
N ASP A 30 -21.34 21.00 -1.13
CA ASP A 30 -22.53 20.18 -1.29
C ASP A 30 -22.31 18.72 -0.81
N GLU A 31 -23.37 17.93 -0.79
CA GLU A 31 -23.31 16.53 -0.36
C GLU A 31 -22.47 15.64 -1.28
N SER A 32 -22.39 15.97 -2.56
CA SER A 32 -21.59 15.23 -3.54
C SER A 32 -20.10 15.43 -3.27
N GLN A 33 -19.69 16.68 -3.05
CA GLN A 33 -18.31 17.05 -2.70
C GLN A 33 -17.90 16.48 -1.34
N ARG A 34 -18.76 16.57 -0.31
CA ARG A 34 -18.52 15.88 0.96
C ARG A 34 -18.39 14.37 0.77
N GLY A 35 -19.26 13.78 -0.06
CA GLY A 35 -19.22 12.36 -0.36
C GLY A 35 -17.95 11.90 -1.09
N LEU A 36 -17.34 12.78 -1.89
CA LEU A 36 -16.03 12.54 -2.51
C LEU A 36 -14.94 12.46 -1.43
N LEU A 37 -14.89 13.42 -0.50
CA LEU A 37 -13.92 13.42 0.60
C LEU A 37 -14.05 12.17 1.49
N GLU A 38 -15.28 11.78 1.83
CA GLU A 38 -15.57 10.55 2.57
C GLU A 38 -15.04 9.31 1.84
N THR A 39 -15.24 9.26 0.53
CA THR A 39 -14.77 8.14 -0.29
C THR A 39 -13.25 8.09 -0.38
N LEU A 40 -12.57 9.24 -0.52
CA LEU A 40 -11.11 9.33 -0.57
C LEU A 40 -10.49 8.86 0.75
N ILE A 41 -10.95 9.38 1.88
CA ILE A 41 -10.46 8.98 3.20
C ILE A 41 -10.78 7.52 3.49
N GLY A 42 -12.02 7.09 3.24
CA GLY A 42 -12.42 5.70 3.42
C GLY A 42 -11.62 4.72 2.56
N ALA A 43 -11.31 5.08 1.32
CA ALA A 43 -10.43 4.30 0.46
C ALA A 43 -8.99 4.27 1.00
N GLY A 44 -8.51 5.37 1.57
CA GLY A 44 -7.21 5.44 2.25
C GLY A 44 -7.03 4.36 3.31
N ILE A 45 -8.07 4.13 4.14
CA ILE A 45 -8.07 3.04 5.12
C ILE A 45 -7.89 1.67 4.43
N TRP A 46 -8.49 1.46 3.25
CA TRP A 46 -8.47 0.15 2.57
C TRP A 46 -7.12 -0.16 1.91
N TYR A 47 -6.25 0.85 1.79
CA TYR A 47 -4.87 0.70 1.32
C TYR A 47 -3.86 0.53 2.46
N LEU A 48 -4.33 0.51 3.72
CA LEU A 48 -3.50 0.13 4.84
C LEU A 48 -3.11 -1.36 4.74
N PRO A 49 -1.96 -1.75 5.31
CA PRO A 49 -1.48 -3.12 5.22
C PRO A 49 -2.51 -4.10 5.80
N ASN A 50 -3.02 -5.00 4.96
CA ASN A 50 -3.90 -6.08 5.41
C ASN A 50 -3.06 -7.23 6.02
N SER A 51 -3.62 -7.92 7.01
CA SER A 51 -3.01 -9.12 7.59
C SER A 51 -4.02 -10.04 8.27
N LYS A 52 -3.55 -11.19 8.74
CA LYS A 52 -4.37 -12.17 9.44
C LYS A 52 -4.89 -11.65 10.78
N VAL A 53 -4.20 -10.70 11.42
CA VAL A 53 -4.64 -10.13 12.71
C VAL A 53 -5.95 -9.34 12.59
N LEU A 54 -6.28 -8.90 11.37
CA LEU A 54 -7.55 -8.22 11.08
C LEU A 54 -8.70 -9.19 10.86
N PHE A 55 -8.42 -10.48 10.74
CA PHE A 55 -9.48 -11.47 10.67
C PHE A 55 -10.23 -11.51 12.00
N SER A 56 -11.56 -11.44 11.93
CA SER A 56 -12.41 -11.43 13.11
C SER A 56 -12.48 -12.75 13.86
N GLY A 57 -12.07 -13.85 13.21
CA GLY A 57 -12.37 -15.20 13.66
C GLY A 57 -13.75 -15.71 13.19
N LYS A 58 -14.53 -14.87 12.49
CA LYS A 58 -15.90 -15.21 12.07
C LYS A 58 -16.01 -15.56 10.60
N ILE A 59 -16.84 -16.54 10.30
CA ILE A 59 -17.21 -16.97 8.96
C ILE A 59 -18.73 -17.03 8.85
N SER A 60 -19.31 -16.85 7.66
CA SER A 60 -20.73 -17.17 7.49
C SER A 60 -20.96 -18.68 7.65
N LYS A 61 -22.09 -19.02 8.27
CA LYS A 61 -22.49 -20.42 8.45
C LYS A 61 -22.60 -21.16 7.13
N ALA A 62 -23.15 -20.51 6.10
CA ALA A 62 -23.25 -21.08 4.76
C ALA A 62 -21.87 -21.37 4.17
N ALA A 63 -20.92 -20.43 4.27
CA ALA A 63 -19.56 -20.66 3.82
C ALA A 63 -18.88 -21.82 4.56
N LEU A 64 -19.06 -21.91 5.88
CA LEU A 64 -18.48 -22.97 6.69
C LEU A 64 -19.03 -24.36 6.29
N GLU A 65 -20.32 -24.46 6.03
CA GLU A 65 -20.90 -25.72 5.53
C GLU A 65 -20.43 -26.05 4.12
N GLU A 66 -20.30 -25.06 3.23
CA GLU A 66 -19.89 -25.30 1.85
C GLU A 66 -18.44 -25.81 1.75
N ILE A 67 -17.51 -25.24 2.54
CA ILE A 67 -16.10 -25.69 2.52
C ILE A 67 -15.91 -27.12 3.06
N LYS A 68 -16.85 -27.64 3.88
CA LYS A 68 -16.83 -29.04 4.34
C LYS A 68 -17.10 -30.00 3.18
N ILE A 69 -17.89 -29.56 2.21
CA ILE A 69 -18.34 -30.37 1.08
C ILE A 69 -17.38 -30.21 -0.11
N ASP A 70 -16.96 -28.98 -0.42
CA ASP A 70 -16.07 -28.69 -1.53
C ASP A 70 -14.83 -27.89 -1.11
N SER A 71 -13.67 -28.54 -1.23
CA SER A 71 -12.35 -27.95 -0.97
C SER A 71 -11.95 -26.81 -1.93
N LYS A 72 -12.69 -26.61 -3.03
CA LYS A 72 -12.41 -25.57 -4.05
C LYS A 72 -13.18 -24.28 -3.84
N VAL A 73 -14.12 -24.25 -2.88
CA VAL A 73 -14.91 -23.06 -2.55
C VAL A 73 -13.98 -21.89 -2.23
N LYS A 74 -14.30 -20.72 -2.80
CA LYS A 74 -13.52 -19.50 -2.61
C LYS A 74 -14.20 -18.59 -1.60
N LEU A 75 -13.54 -18.39 -0.47
CA LEU A 75 -13.96 -17.42 0.53
C LEU A 75 -13.50 -16.00 0.17
N VAL A 76 -14.34 -15.03 0.48
CA VAL A 76 -14.08 -13.60 0.32
C VAL A 76 -13.92 -12.97 1.70
N GLN A 77 -12.93 -12.08 1.83
CA GLN A 77 -12.80 -11.22 3.01
C GLN A 77 -13.77 -10.06 2.86
N GLU A 78 -14.70 -9.93 3.80
CA GLU A 78 -15.68 -8.85 3.79
C GLU A 78 -15.50 -7.96 5.02
N HIS A 79 -15.28 -6.68 4.76
CA HIS A 79 -15.12 -5.67 5.79
C HIS A 79 -16.48 -5.15 6.22
N GLY A 80 -16.73 -5.02 7.53
CA GLY A 80 -18.03 -4.57 8.03
C GLY A 80 -18.43 -3.18 7.56
N PHE A 81 -17.46 -2.27 7.42
CA PHE A 81 -17.71 -0.86 7.13
C PHE A 81 -17.54 -0.51 5.66
N PRO A 82 -18.55 0.08 4.99
CA PRO A 82 -18.39 0.62 3.64
C PRO A 82 -17.39 1.79 3.64
N ARG A 83 -16.60 1.95 2.57
CA ARG A 83 -15.58 3.01 2.46
C ARG A 83 -16.13 4.40 2.79
N LYS A 84 -17.20 4.82 2.10
CA LYS A 84 -17.81 6.14 2.30
C LYS A 84 -18.32 6.32 3.73
N VAL A 85 -18.89 5.28 4.34
CA VAL A 85 -19.31 5.31 5.75
C VAL A 85 -18.12 5.46 6.68
N ALA A 86 -17.04 4.69 6.47
CA ALA A 86 -15.83 4.79 7.28
C ALA A 86 -15.24 6.21 7.23
N GLY A 87 -15.14 6.80 6.03
CA GLY A 87 -14.68 8.18 5.87
C GLY A 87 -15.58 9.20 6.58
N ASN A 88 -16.89 9.05 6.48
CA ASN A 88 -17.85 9.90 7.21
C ASN A 88 -17.64 9.80 8.73
N LYS A 89 -17.50 8.59 9.28
CA LYS A 89 -17.24 8.39 10.72
C LYS A 89 -15.90 8.98 11.15
N LEU A 90 -14.87 8.89 10.33
CA LEU A 90 -13.57 9.49 10.65
C LEU A 90 -13.66 11.02 10.78
N PHE A 91 -14.39 11.69 9.89
CA PHE A 91 -14.54 13.15 9.95
C PHE A 91 -15.48 13.65 11.05
N ASN A 92 -16.52 12.89 11.39
CA ASN A 92 -17.58 13.35 12.30
C ASN A 92 -17.47 12.76 13.71
N GLU A 93 -17.12 11.48 13.84
CA GLU A 93 -17.14 10.76 15.12
C GLU A 93 -15.74 10.63 15.74
N HIS A 94 -14.71 10.45 14.91
CA HIS A 94 -13.36 10.11 15.39
C HIS A 94 -12.32 11.24 15.21
N LEU A 95 -12.69 12.36 14.58
CA LEU A 95 -11.74 13.42 14.22
C LEU A 95 -10.94 13.95 15.41
N ILE A 96 -11.61 14.27 16.52
CA ILE A 96 -10.96 14.82 17.71
C ILE A 96 -9.98 13.81 18.32
N GLN A 97 -10.33 12.53 18.31
CA GLN A 97 -9.44 11.46 18.78
C GLN A 97 -8.18 11.37 17.92
N ILE A 98 -8.34 11.39 16.59
CA ILE A 98 -7.26 11.31 15.62
C ILE A 98 -6.32 12.53 15.68
N ILE A 99 -6.85 13.72 15.95
CA ILE A 99 -6.02 14.94 16.08
C ILE A 99 -5.18 14.89 17.37
N LYS A 100 -5.73 14.35 18.46
CA LYS A 100 -5.06 14.31 19.77
C LYS A 100 -4.01 13.21 19.88
N ASP A 101 -4.23 12.10 19.21
CA ASP A 101 -3.42 10.90 19.31
C ASP A 101 -3.13 10.35 17.92
N THR A 102 -1.84 10.32 17.55
CA THR A 102 -1.37 9.84 16.26
C THR A 102 -1.61 8.36 16.04
N ASP A 103 -1.77 7.57 17.11
CA ASP A 103 -2.01 6.14 17.05
C ASP A 103 -3.50 5.79 17.02
N ALA A 104 -4.39 6.74 17.30
CA ALA A 104 -5.83 6.51 17.34
C ALA A 104 -6.38 5.90 16.05
N LEU A 105 -5.90 6.35 14.88
CA LEU A 105 -6.33 5.78 13.60
C LEU A 105 -5.83 4.34 13.41
N CYS A 106 -4.62 4.03 13.91
CA CYS A 106 -4.09 2.67 13.88
C CYS A 106 -4.97 1.73 14.71
N ASN A 107 -5.33 2.14 15.93
CA ASN A 107 -6.21 1.38 16.81
C ASN A 107 -7.60 1.19 16.19
N LEU A 108 -8.20 2.27 15.68
CA LEU A 108 -9.49 2.21 14.96
C LEU A 108 -9.45 1.27 13.75
N PHE A 109 -8.33 1.22 13.03
CA PHE A 109 -8.16 0.29 11.92
C PHE A 109 -8.06 -1.16 12.43
N LEU A 110 -7.24 -1.42 13.44
CA LEU A 110 -7.03 -2.75 13.98
C LEU A 110 -8.29 -3.33 14.63
N GLU A 111 -9.08 -2.50 15.30
CA GLU A 111 -10.22 -2.93 16.11
C GLU A 111 -11.55 -2.89 15.34
N LYS A 112 -11.66 -2.04 14.32
CA LYS A 112 -12.96 -1.74 13.69
C LYS A 112 -12.89 -1.72 12.17
N PHE A 113 -12.24 -0.73 11.58
CA PHE A 113 -12.37 -0.49 10.13
C PHE A 113 -11.65 -1.51 9.26
N GLY A 114 -10.52 -2.04 9.73
CA GLY A 114 -9.73 -3.05 9.02
C GLY A 114 -10.23 -4.47 9.23
N ARG A 115 -11.09 -4.69 10.23
CA ARG A 115 -11.61 -6.03 10.55
C ARG A 115 -12.39 -6.60 9.37
N TYR A 116 -12.29 -7.91 9.18
CA TYR A 116 -13.06 -8.62 8.17
C TYR A 116 -13.55 -9.99 8.66
N ASN A 117 -14.69 -10.40 8.13
CA ASN A 117 -15.22 -11.76 8.23
C ASN A 117 -14.99 -12.52 6.93
N LEU A 118 -15.20 -13.83 6.95
CA LEU A 118 -15.18 -14.67 5.75
C LEU A 118 -16.60 -14.99 5.30
N VAL A 119 -16.87 -14.79 4.02
CA VAL A 119 -18.19 -15.05 3.40
C VAL A 119 -18.02 -15.68 2.03
N LEU A 120 -19.12 -16.21 1.47
CA LEU A 120 -19.19 -16.58 0.07
C LEU A 120 -19.22 -15.33 -0.84
N LYS A 121 -18.88 -15.52 -2.11
CA LYS A 121 -18.92 -14.43 -3.09
C LYS A 121 -20.34 -13.90 -3.30
N GLU A 122 -21.31 -14.80 -3.30
CA GLU A 122 -22.72 -14.54 -3.47
C GLU A 122 -23.29 -13.77 -2.26
N GLU A 123 -22.87 -14.14 -1.06
CA GLU A 123 -23.19 -13.43 0.19
C GLU A 123 -22.65 -11.99 0.19
N ASN A 124 -21.40 -11.79 -0.24
CA ASN A 124 -20.82 -10.44 -0.39
C ASN A 124 -21.67 -9.58 -1.34
N LEU A 125 -22.15 -10.14 -2.46
CA LEU A 125 -23.03 -9.41 -3.37
C LEU A 125 -24.36 -9.00 -2.71
N GLN A 126 -24.89 -9.79 -1.77
CA GLN A 126 -26.08 -9.41 -1.00
C GLN A 126 -25.76 -8.32 0.02
N LEU A 127 -24.62 -8.40 0.73
CA LEU A 127 -24.20 -7.41 1.73
C LEU A 127 -24.08 -6.00 1.15
N LYS A 128 -23.53 -5.88 -0.07
CA LYS A 128 -23.37 -4.58 -0.76
C LYS A 128 -24.66 -3.76 -0.88
N LYS A 129 -25.83 -4.39 -0.83
CA LYS A 129 -27.13 -3.69 -0.87
C LYS A 129 -27.39 -2.88 0.40
N TYR A 130 -26.95 -3.39 1.55
CA TYR A 130 -27.16 -2.80 2.88
C TYR A 130 -25.95 -1.98 3.35
N GLN A 131 -24.80 -2.19 2.72
CA GLN A 131 -23.56 -1.46 2.91
C GLN A 131 -23.47 -0.15 2.09
N LYS A 132 -24.60 0.56 1.96
CA LYS A 132 -24.66 1.88 1.31
C LYS A 132 -24.84 2.96 2.37
N THR A 133 -24.23 4.13 2.20
CA THR A 133 -24.26 5.19 3.21
C THR A 133 -25.67 5.54 3.70
N ALA A 134 -26.67 5.55 2.82
CA ALA A 134 -28.06 5.85 3.17
C ALA A 134 -28.78 4.73 3.95
N LEU A 135 -28.26 3.50 3.95
CA LEU A 135 -28.90 2.31 4.53
C LEU A 135 -28.08 1.66 5.64
N PHE A 136 -26.79 1.98 5.72
CA PHE A 136 -25.88 1.33 6.65
C PHE A 136 -26.10 1.85 8.06
N VAL A 137 -26.54 0.96 8.96
CA VAL A 137 -26.70 1.23 10.38
C VAL A 137 -25.50 0.73 11.16
N SER A 138 -25.20 -0.56 11.01
CA SER A 138 -24.05 -1.23 11.61
C SER A 138 -23.64 -2.44 10.76
N GLU A 139 -22.47 -3.00 11.05
CA GLU A 139 -22.04 -4.27 10.47
C GLU A 139 -23.06 -5.38 10.77
N ASP A 140 -23.40 -5.59 12.04
CA ASP A 140 -24.32 -6.65 12.46
C ASP A 140 -25.69 -6.55 11.78
N GLU A 141 -26.24 -5.32 11.67
CA GLU A 141 -27.54 -5.12 11.02
C GLU A 141 -27.43 -5.37 9.50
N ALA A 142 -26.30 -5.02 8.86
CA ALA A 142 -26.10 -5.32 7.44
C ALA A 142 -26.06 -6.84 7.16
N TYR A 143 -25.37 -7.61 8.01
CA TYR A 143 -25.36 -9.08 7.94
C TYR A 143 -26.76 -9.67 8.16
N LYS A 144 -27.46 -9.20 9.19
CA LYS A 144 -28.84 -9.62 9.50
C LYS A 144 -29.81 -9.35 8.36
N LEU A 145 -29.79 -8.15 7.78
CA LEU A 145 -30.65 -7.78 6.63
C LEU A 145 -30.30 -8.57 5.36
N ALA A 146 -29.04 -8.99 5.21
CA ALA A 146 -28.62 -9.87 4.13
C ALA A 146 -28.97 -11.35 4.36
N GLY A 147 -29.51 -11.70 5.54
CA GLY A 147 -29.81 -13.08 5.90
C GLY A 147 -28.56 -13.94 6.09
N ILE A 148 -27.43 -13.32 6.48
CA ILE A 148 -26.15 -13.99 6.65
C ILE A 148 -25.87 -14.13 8.15
N GLU A 149 -25.80 -15.38 8.62
CA GLU A 149 -25.44 -15.72 9.99
C GLU A 149 -23.92 -15.89 10.08
N LEU A 150 -23.26 -15.07 10.89
CA LEU A 150 -21.84 -15.22 11.23
C LEU A 150 -21.67 -16.14 12.43
N VAL A 151 -20.70 -17.05 12.36
CA VAL A 151 -20.31 -17.97 13.43
C VAL A 151 -18.82 -17.87 13.71
N ASP A 152 -18.44 -18.08 14.97
CA ASP A 152 -17.03 -18.13 15.38
C ASP A 152 -16.37 -19.45 14.95
N LEU A 153 -15.14 -19.37 14.46
CA LEU A 153 -14.35 -20.54 14.13
C LEU A 153 -13.69 -21.14 15.38
N ALA A 154 -14.03 -22.38 15.71
CA ALA A 154 -13.23 -23.25 16.57
C ALA A 154 -11.93 -23.73 15.90
N ASP A 155 -10.97 -24.20 16.71
CA ASP A 155 -9.65 -24.66 16.28
C ASP A 155 -9.70 -25.77 15.21
N GLU A 156 -10.64 -26.72 15.34
CA GLU A 156 -10.78 -27.81 14.37
C GLU A 156 -11.09 -27.34 12.95
N HIS A 157 -11.73 -26.17 12.79
CA HIS A 157 -12.09 -25.65 11.46
C HIS A 157 -10.86 -25.20 10.67
N PHE A 158 -9.76 -24.86 11.34
CA PHE A 158 -8.52 -24.49 10.64
C PHE A 158 -7.86 -25.69 9.93
N ASN A 159 -8.37 -26.91 10.11
CA ASN A 159 -7.98 -28.06 9.31
C ASN A 159 -8.44 -27.97 7.84
N PHE A 160 -9.46 -27.15 7.53
CA PHE A 160 -9.91 -26.94 6.16
C PHE A 160 -8.85 -26.16 5.35
N PRO A 161 -8.49 -26.61 4.11
CA PRO A 161 -7.46 -25.96 3.30
C PRO A 161 -7.66 -24.45 3.11
N GLN A 162 -8.90 -24.00 3.00
CA GLN A 162 -9.30 -22.60 2.81
C GLN A 162 -9.04 -21.76 4.06
N LEU A 163 -9.08 -22.38 5.24
CA LEU A 163 -8.98 -21.72 6.54
C LEU A 163 -7.59 -21.77 7.15
N LYS A 164 -6.75 -22.76 6.79
CA LYS A 164 -5.36 -22.89 7.29
C LYS A 164 -4.56 -21.59 7.28
N LYS A 165 -4.75 -20.77 6.24
CA LYS A 165 -4.03 -19.48 6.11
C LYS A 165 -4.46 -18.42 7.12
N TYR A 166 -5.58 -18.57 7.81
CA TYR A 166 -6.11 -17.62 8.79
C TYR A 166 -5.80 -17.98 10.23
N MET A 167 -5.29 -19.19 10.48
CA MET A 167 -4.81 -19.60 11.78
C MET A 167 -3.69 -18.64 12.24
N ILE A 168 -3.92 -17.98 13.36
CA ILE A 168 -2.91 -17.17 14.06
C ILE A 168 -2.24 -18.14 15.04
N LYS A 169 -0.96 -18.42 14.83
CA LYS A 169 -0.17 -19.12 15.84
C LYS A 169 0.12 -18.10 16.95
N GLU A 170 -0.03 -18.49 18.21
CA GLU A 170 0.21 -17.63 19.39
C GLU A 170 1.55 -16.89 19.38
N ILE A 171 2.51 -17.34 18.56
CA ILE A 171 3.85 -16.76 18.38
C ILE A 171 3.87 -15.39 17.66
N GLU A 172 2.76 -14.92 17.06
CA GLU A 172 2.71 -13.60 16.37
C GLU A 172 2.08 -12.45 17.21
N ILE A 173 1.87 -12.65 18.51
CA ILE A 173 1.57 -11.53 19.42
C ILE A 173 2.91 -10.90 19.82
N ILE A 174 3.30 -9.86 19.09
CA ILE A 174 4.48 -9.04 19.39
C ILE A 174 4.37 -8.58 20.84
N GLU A 175 5.36 -8.98 21.62
CA GLU A 175 5.65 -8.55 22.98
C GLU A 175 5.45 -7.03 23.09
N SER A 176 4.56 -6.63 23.98
CA SER A 176 4.57 -5.32 24.60
C SER A 176 5.77 -5.27 25.54
N GLU A 177 6.98 -5.14 24.99
CA GLU A 177 8.13 -4.76 25.81
C GLU A 177 7.99 -3.29 26.19
N GLU A 178 7.92 -3.14 27.50
CA GLU A 178 7.88 -1.96 28.34
C GLU A 178 8.79 -0.83 27.83
N MET A 179 8.23 0.39 27.78
CA MET A 179 9.04 1.60 27.75
C MET A 179 9.77 1.70 29.10
N GLU A 180 11.06 1.37 29.13
CA GLU A 180 11.93 1.86 30.19
C GLU A 180 12.15 3.36 30.00
N ASP A 181 11.81 4.10 31.07
CA ASP A 181 12.11 5.50 31.29
C ASP A 181 13.58 5.81 30.97
N PHE A 182 13.83 6.63 29.94
CA PHE A 182 15.11 7.33 29.83
C PHE A 182 14.99 8.70 30.48
N ASP A 183 15.37 8.68 31.75
CA ASP A 183 15.58 9.80 32.64
C ASP A 183 16.53 10.85 32.03
N THR A 184 16.13 12.09 32.25
CA THR A 184 16.82 13.34 31.97
C THR A 184 18.24 13.39 32.52
N LYS A 185 19.24 13.68 31.66
CA LYS A 185 20.45 14.41 32.08
C LYS A 185 20.91 15.42 31.04
N GLU A 186 20.80 16.68 31.43
CA GLU A 186 21.60 17.79 30.95
C GLU A 186 23.08 17.48 31.06
N GLU A 187 23.86 17.85 30.04
CA GLU A 187 25.23 18.32 30.28
C GLU A 187 25.65 19.31 29.18
N GLN A 188 25.81 20.57 29.59
CA GLN A 188 26.55 21.58 28.86
C GLN A 188 28.05 21.31 29.04
N LYS A 189 28.86 21.38 27.96
CA LYS A 189 30.14 22.11 27.95
C LYS A 189 30.88 22.16 26.59
N THR A 190 31.05 23.40 26.13
CA THR A 190 32.30 24.05 25.64
C THR A 190 33.13 23.47 24.48
N THR A 191 33.08 24.22 23.37
CA THR A 191 34.21 24.77 22.56
C THR A 191 35.51 23.98 22.38
N THR A 192 35.89 23.70 21.12
CA THR A 192 37.09 24.27 20.46
C THR A 192 37.20 23.87 18.97
N LEU A 193 37.50 24.84 18.11
CA LEU A 193 37.90 24.66 16.70
C LEU A 193 39.36 24.15 16.60
N PRO A 194 39.72 23.49 15.49
CA PRO A 194 40.89 23.98 14.76
C PRO A 194 40.75 24.03 13.23
N LYS A 195 41.08 25.22 12.71
CA LYS A 195 41.92 25.58 11.56
C LYS A 195 41.94 24.73 10.29
N LYS A 196 41.60 25.42 9.20
CA LYS A 196 42.05 25.23 7.81
C LYS A 196 43.58 25.02 7.71
N SER A 197 43.99 24.05 6.91
CA SER A 197 45.27 24.09 6.19
C SER A 197 45.05 23.76 4.72
N SER A 198 45.47 24.68 3.88
CA SER A 198 45.61 24.59 2.43
C SER A 198 46.61 23.52 2.00
N LEU A 199 46.30 22.72 0.98
CA LEU A 199 47.32 22.17 0.10
C LEU A 199 46.82 22.17 -1.35
N GLN A 200 47.73 22.58 -2.22
CA GLN A 200 47.58 22.95 -3.61
C GLN A 200 47.29 21.74 -4.51
N MET A 201 46.62 22.05 -5.63
CA MET A 201 46.39 21.16 -6.76
C MET A 201 47.71 20.65 -7.35
N ASP A 202 47.73 19.36 -7.69
CA ASP A 202 48.60 18.83 -8.74
C ASP A 202 47.70 18.36 -9.88
N GLU A 203 47.71 19.13 -10.97
CA GLU A 203 47.02 18.84 -12.22
C GLU A 203 47.84 17.79 -12.98
N ASN A 204 47.32 16.55 -13.08
CA ASN A 204 47.35 15.69 -14.28
C ASN A 204 47.17 14.21 -13.93
N LYS A 205 45.90 13.80 -13.80
CA LYS A 205 45.39 12.49 -14.26
C LYS A 205 43.86 12.52 -14.19
N VAL A 206 43.24 13.04 -15.25
CA VAL A 206 41.79 12.90 -15.47
C VAL A 206 41.55 11.48 -15.96
N GLU A 207 41.47 10.52 -15.03
CA GLU A 207 40.63 9.36 -15.24
C GLU A 207 39.21 9.78 -14.87
N LYS A 208 38.32 9.85 -15.86
CA LYS A 208 36.87 9.98 -15.63
C LYS A 208 36.42 8.77 -14.80
N VAL A 209 36.40 8.91 -13.48
CA VAL A 209 35.64 8.01 -12.61
C VAL A 209 34.18 8.29 -12.92
N MET A 210 33.60 7.53 -13.85
CA MET A 210 32.17 7.57 -14.07
C MET A 210 31.51 6.93 -12.84
N ASP A 211 30.69 7.71 -12.13
CA ASP A 211 29.81 7.23 -11.06
C ASP A 211 28.91 6.11 -11.61
N ARG A 212 29.38 4.86 -11.50
CA ARG A 212 28.60 3.69 -11.91
C ARG A 212 27.49 3.50 -10.89
N LYS A 213 26.25 3.65 -11.35
CA LYS A 213 25.07 3.35 -10.55
C LYS A 213 24.84 1.84 -10.56
N ILE A 214 24.59 1.28 -9.39
CA ILE A 214 24.35 -0.16 -9.20
C ILE A 214 22.84 -0.39 -9.01
N PHE A 215 22.28 -1.36 -9.72
CA PHE A 215 20.91 -1.83 -9.52
C PHE A 215 20.90 -3.31 -9.13
N ASN A 216 20.25 -3.61 -7.99
CA ASN A 216 20.15 -4.97 -7.47
C ASN A 216 18.89 -5.67 -8.01
N LEU A 217 19.09 -6.74 -8.77
CA LEU A 217 18.08 -7.65 -9.29
C LEU A 217 17.68 -8.68 -8.23
N SER A 218 17.13 -8.24 -7.09
CA SER A 218 16.92 -9.15 -5.96
C SER A 218 16.12 -10.42 -6.32
N GLU A 219 16.59 -11.59 -5.86
CA GLU A 219 15.90 -12.88 -6.00
C GLU A 219 14.52 -12.92 -5.31
N ASN A 220 14.27 -11.99 -4.37
CA ASN A 220 13.02 -11.89 -3.63
C ASN A 220 11.85 -11.33 -4.46
N ASP A 221 12.12 -10.73 -5.63
CA ASP A 221 11.08 -10.30 -6.56
C ASP A 221 10.55 -11.51 -7.34
N LYS A 222 9.61 -12.25 -6.73
CA LYS A 222 8.96 -13.45 -7.32
C LYS A 222 8.24 -13.18 -8.66
N ASN A 223 8.16 -11.93 -9.12
CA ASN A 223 7.47 -11.51 -10.33
C ASN A 223 8.36 -10.60 -11.20
N ALA A 224 8.73 -11.08 -12.40
CA ALA A 224 9.52 -10.34 -13.37
C ALA A 224 8.93 -8.98 -13.77
N ALA A 225 7.59 -8.84 -13.73
CA ALA A 225 6.94 -7.57 -14.01
C ALA A 225 7.18 -6.53 -12.91
N GLN A 226 7.30 -6.95 -11.65
CA GLN A 226 7.64 -6.05 -10.54
C GLN A 226 9.11 -5.64 -10.59
N GLN A 227 10.01 -6.58 -10.88
CA GLN A 227 11.43 -6.29 -11.08
C GLN A 227 11.62 -5.31 -12.24
N TYR A 228 10.95 -5.52 -13.38
CA TYR A 228 10.96 -4.61 -14.51
C TYR A 228 10.46 -3.21 -14.12
N LYS A 229 9.32 -3.13 -13.43
CA LYS A 229 8.77 -1.86 -12.96
C LYS A 229 9.78 -1.10 -12.09
N ARG A 230 10.37 -1.75 -11.08
CA ARG A 230 11.34 -1.10 -10.18
C ARG A 230 12.59 -0.63 -10.91
N PHE A 231 13.09 -1.43 -11.84
CA PHE A 231 14.23 -1.04 -12.67
C PHE A 231 13.92 0.21 -13.52
N ILE A 232 12.74 0.24 -14.15
CA ILE A 232 12.32 1.38 -14.96
C ILE A 232 12.14 2.65 -14.10
N GLN A 233 11.58 2.54 -12.90
CA GLN A 233 11.47 3.67 -11.96
C GLN A 233 12.86 4.18 -11.56
N PHE A 234 13.77 3.28 -11.19
CA PHE A 234 15.16 3.64 -10.90
C PHE A 234 15.84 4.38 -12.06
N VAL A 235 15.60 3.93 -13.30
CA VAL A 235 16.14 4.59 -14.50
C VAL A 235 15.59 6.02 -14.63
N ILE A 236 14.30 6.22 -14.46
CA ILE A 236 13.69 7.56 -14.56
C ILE A 236 14.23 8.47 -13.45
N ASP A 237 14.28 7.99 -12.21
CA ASP A 237 14.72 8.76 -11.04
C ASP A 237 16.19 9.24 -11.16
N ASN A 238 17.05 8.44 -11.81
CA ASN A 238 18.49 8.70 -11.84
C ASN A 238 19.00 9.20 -13.19
N PHE A 239 18.25 8.98 -14.28
CA PHE A 239 18.73 9.19 -15.64
C PHE A 239 17.73 9.89 -16.57
N SER A 240 16.66 10.50 -16.06
CA SER A 240 15.66 11.25 -16.85
C SER A 240 16.28 12.20 -17.88
N HIS A 241 17.29 12.97 -17.48
CA HIS A 241 18.02 13.89 -18.37
C HIS A 241 18.63 13.21 -19.61
N ARG A 242 18.99 11.93 -19.53
CA ARG A 242 19.58 11.17 -20.66
C ARG A 242 18.54 10.46 -21.51
N LEU A 243 17.29 10.33 -21.03
CA LEU A 243 16.25 9.60 -21.76
C LEU A 243 15.85 10.30 -23.06
N GLU A 244 15.88 11.63 -23.06
CA GLU A 244 15.53 12.47 -24.22
C GLU A 244 16.71 12.69 -25.18
N GLU A 245 17.93 12.51 -24.71
CA GLU A 245 19.14 12.69 -25.53
C GLU A 245 19.54 11.39 -26.25
N ASN A 246 19.03 10.25 -25.80
CA ASN A 246 19.44 8.94 -26.28
C ASN A 246 18.37 8.27 -27.15
N GLU A 247 18.65 8.16 -28.46
CA GLU A 247 17.76 7.54 -29.46
C GLU A 247 17.43 6.06 -29.17
N THR A 248 18.31 5.34 -28.48
CA THR A 248 18.03 3.96 -28.05
C THR A 248 17.02 3.95 -26.91
N LEU A 249 17.10 4.90 -25.97
CA LEU A 249 16.21 4.97 -24.81
C LEU A 249 14.82 5.51 -25.14
N LYS A 250 14.70 6.41 -26.13
CA LYS A 250 13.40 6.89 -26.65
C LYS A 250 12.46 5.78 -27.10
N LYS A 251 12.96 4.58 -27.38
CA LYS A 251 12.14 3.39 -27.74
C LYS A 251 11.46 2.73 -26.54
N TYR A 252 11.79 3.15 -25.32
CA TYR A 252 11.28 2.56 -24.09
C TYR A 252 10.51 3.55 -23.21
N PHE A 253 10.73 4.85 -23.42
CA PHE A 253 10.18 5.95 -22.63
C PHE A 253 9.63 7.04 -23.55
N THR A 254 8.51 7.64 -23.15
CA THR A 254 7.91 8.79 -23.83
C THR A 254 7.22 9.69 -22.81
N ARG A 255 7.02 10.98 -23.12
CA ARG A 255 6.18 11.90 -22.33
C ARG A 255 4.73 11.94 -22.81
N ASP A 256 4.41 11.26 -23.90
CA ASP A 256 3.05 11.18 -24.44
C ASP A 256 2.48 9.77 -24.25
N GLN A 257 1.39 9.66 -23.51
CA GLN A 257 0.72 8.39 -23.26
C GLN A 257 0.19 7.72 -24.54
N LEU A 258 -0.03 8.49 -25.60
CA LEU A 258 -0.56 8.01 -26.89
C LEU A 258 0.51 7.68 -27.92
N ASP A 259 1.79 7.89 -27.58
CA ASP A 259 2.94 7.68 -28.46
C ASP A 259 2.96 6.26 -29.06
N ASP A 260 3.26 6.19 -30.36
CA ASP A 260 3.39 4.94 -31.11
C ASP A 260 4.48 4.01 -30.53
N VAL A 261 5.49 4.55 -29.84
CA VAL A 261 6.54 3.79 -29.15
C VAL A 261 5.96 2.82 -28.11
N LEU A 262 4.82 3.15 -27.50
CA LEU A 262 4.15 2.28 -26.52
C LEU A 262 3.42 1.10 -27.20
N GLY A 263 3.26 1.14 -28.52
CA GLY A 263 2.71 0.07 -29.34
C GLY A 263 1.31 -0.34 -28.89
N ALA A 264 1.04 -1.65 -28.85
CA ALA A 264 -0.25 -2.17 -28.42
C ALA A 264 -0.61 -1.80 -26.97
N ALA A 265 0.35 -1.40 -26.12
CA ALA A 265 0.08 -1.09 -24.72
C ALA A 265 -0.88 0.08 -24.54
N ARG A 266 -0.93 1.04 -25.48
CA ARG A 266 -1.87 2.18 -25.46
C ARG A 266 -3.35 1.77 -25.47
N ASN A 267 -3.64 0.61 -26.03
CA ASN A 267 -5.01 0.08 -26.15
C ASN A 267 -5.45 -0.71 -24.91
N TYR A 268 -4.59 -0.83 -23.89
CA TYR A 268 -4.85 -1.59 -22.66
C TYR A 268 -4.40 -0.78 -21.43
N ASP A 269 -4.85 -1.16 -20.23
CA ASP A 269 -4.36 -0.59 -18.95
C ASP A 269 -2.94 -1.12 -18.58
N ARG A 270 -2.03 -1.04 -19.56
CA ARG A 270 -0.68 -1.60 -19.52
C ARG A 270 0.41 -0.58 -19.82
N VAL A 271 0.02 0.65 -20.17
CA VAL A 271 0.90 1.82 -20.03
C VAL A 271 0.99 2.17 -18.55
N LYS A 272 2.20 2.40 -18.05
CA LYS A 272 2.44 2.87 -16.70
C LYS A 272 3.22 4.17 -16.77
N SER A 273 2.97 5.07 -15.84
CA SER A 273 3.70 6.32 -15.67
C SER A 273 4.58 6.25 -14.43
N HIS A 274 5.66 7.04 -14.46
CA HIS A 274 6.44 7.39 -13.28
C HIS A 274 7.08 8.75 -13.54
N GLU A 275 6.84 9.71 -12.65
CA GLU A 275 6.96 11.14 -12.93
C GLU A 275 6.19 11.48 -14.24
N ASP A 276 6.83 12.10 -15.22
CA ASP A 276 6.24 12.49 -16.50
C ASP A 276 6.52 11.49 -17.64
N TYR A 277 7.14 10.34 -17.35
CA TYR A 277 7.46 9.34 -18.37
C TYR A 277 6.49 8.18 -18.36
N PHE A 278 6.05 7.78 -19.56
CA PHE A 278 5.25 6.60 -19.83
C PHE A 278 6.12 5.47 -20.38
N TYR A 279 5.81 4.25 -19.97
CA TYR A 279 6.46 3.04 -20.47
C TYR A 279 5.46 1.88 -20.53
N SER A 280 5.77 0.90 -21.38
CA SER A 280 4.93 -0.29 -21.58
C SER A 280 5.31 -1.41 -20.61
N ASN A 281 4.32 -1.90 -19.85
CA ASN A 281 4.43 -3.14 -19.09
C ASN A 281 3.76 -4.34 -19.82
N HIS A 282 3.37 -4.16 -21.08
CA HIS A 282 2.75 -5.20 -21.92
C HIS A 282 3.82 -6.14 -22.53
N LEU A 283 4.77 -6.61 -21.73
CA LEU A 283 5.88 -7.42 -22.25
C LEU A 283 5.90 -8.78 -21.56
N GLY A 284 6.24 -9.82 -22.33
CA GLY A 284 6.51 -11.13 -21.75
C GLY A 284 7.75 -11.09 -20.87
N LYS A 285 7.85 -12.02 -19.90
CA LYS A 285 8.96 -12.11 -18.94
C LYS A 285 10.35 -12.05 -19.60
N LYS A 286 10.55 -12.79 -20.70
CA LYS A 286 11.83 -12.79 -21.43
C LYS A 286 12.17 -11.42 -22.01
N GLU A 287 11.18 -10.75 -22.60
CA GLU A 287 11.34 -9.43 -23.22
C GLU A 287 11.64 -8.36 -22.17
N GLN A 288 10.98 -8.43 -20.99
CA GLN A 288 11.29 -7.54 -19.86
C GLN A 288 12.75 -7.66 -19.42
N GLN A 289 13.27 -8.89 -19.28
CA GLN A 289 14.67 -9.12 -18.90
C GLN A 289 15.65 -8.62 -19.97
N VAL A 290 15.35 -8.82 -21.25
CA VAL A 290 16.16 -8.30 -22.35
C VAL A 290 16.20 -6.77 -22.32
N ARG A 291 15.06 -6.11 -22.08
CA ARG A 291 15.00 -4.65 -21.97
C ARG A 291 15.78 -4.10 -20.79
N ILE A 292 15.71 -4.74 -19.62
CA ILE A 292 16.53 -4.36 -18.45
C ILE A 292 18.01 -4.34 -18.84
N LYS A 293 18.51 -5.42 -19.44
CA LYS A 293 19.92 -5.53 -19.85
C LYS A 293 20.32 -4.48 -20.88
N ARG A 294 19.46 -4.20 -21.88
CA ARG A 294 19.73 -3.19 -22.91
C ARG A 294 19.81 -1.78 -22.33
N ILE A 295 18.83 -1.40 -21.53
CA ILE A 295 18.78 -0.08 -20.90
C ILE A 295 19.95 0.07 -19.92
N ALA A 296 20.25 -0.97 -19.13
CA ALA A 296 21.37 -0.95 -18.21
C ALA A 296 22.71 -0.77 -18.93
N ASN A 297 22.92 -1.47 -20.06
CA ASN A 297 24.13 -1.31 -20.86
C ASN A 297 24.26 0.12 -21.42
N GLU A 298 23.18 0.67 -21.96
CA GLU A 298 23.15 2.03 -22.53
C GLU A 298 23.45 3.12 -21.48
N LEU A 299 22.92 2.93 -20.27
CA LEU A 299 23.12 3.86 -19.16
C LEU A 299 24.35 3.53 -18.30
N GLN A 300 25.06 2.44 -18.62
CA GLN A 300 26.20 1.92 -17.85
C GLN A 300 25.86 1.63 -16.38
N ILE A 301 24.66 1.08 -16.16
CA ILE A 301 24.18 0.60 -14.87
C ILE A 301 24.74 -0.80 -14.63
N GLU A 302 25.38 -0.99 -13.49
CA GLU A 302 25.83 -2.31 -13.05
C GLU A 302 24.66 -3.11 -12.48
N LEU A 303 24.38 -4.27 -13.07
CA LEU A 303 23.33 -5.17 -12.62
C LEU A 303 23.92 -6.23 -11.69
N VAL A 304 23.54 -6.20 -10.42
CA VAL A 304 23.93 -7.20 -9.43
C VAL A 304 22.76 -8.15 -9.24
N ALA A 305 22.97 -9.46 -9.42
CA ALA A 305 21.97 -10.49 -9.18
C ALA A 305 21.97 -10.92 -7.71
#